data_AF-A0A920KR08-F1
#
_entry.id   AF-A0A920KR08-F1
#
_cell.length_a   1.000
_cell.length_b   1.000
_cell.length_c   1.000
_cell.angle_alpha   90.00
_cell.angle_beta   90.00
_cell.angle_gamma   90.00
#
_symmetry.space_group_name_H-M   'P 1'
#
loop_
_entity.id
_entity.type
_entity.pdbx_description
1 polymer ?
#
loop_
_entity_poly.entity_id
_entity_poly.type
_entity_poly.pdbx_seq_one_letter_code
_entity_poly.pdbx_strand_id
1 'polypeptide(L)' 'MCLGNEESINLRRLLRSDYSDDEIKTAIIDSLSIKPERHVFDRPDEPQIVRFMNATGG' A
#
# COMPACT_ATOMS: atom_id res chain seq x y z
N MET A 1 2.79 3.91 -2.47
CA MET A 1 3.23 2.53 -2.27
C MET A 1 2.94 2.18 -0.82
N CYS A 2 2.10 1.17 -0.57
CA CYS A 2 1.86 0.68 0.78
C CYS A 2 3.01 -0.25 1.15
N LEU A 3 3.68 0.04 2.26
CA LEU A 3 4.82 -0.73 2.75
C LEU A 3 4.41 -1.56 3.97
N GLY A 4 3.11 -1.75 4.23
CA GLY A 4 2.62 -2.56 5.34
C GLY A 4 2.60 -1.82 6.68
N ASN A 5 1.70 -2.27 7.56
CA ASN A 5 1.37 -1.64 8.84
C ASN A 5 1.08 -0.14 8.69
N GLU A 6 1.95 0.72 9.22
CA GLU A 6 1.78 2.18 9.29
C GLU A 6 2.70 2.93 8.31
N GLU A 7 3.58 2.22 7.61
CA GLU A 7 4.55 2.83 6.71
C GLU A 7 3.98 2.89 5.28
N SER A 8 3.90 4.10 4.74
CA SER A 8 3.50 4.31 3.35
C SER A 8 4.28 5.45 2.73
N ILE A 9 4.80 5.21 1.53
CA ILE A 9 5.44 6.26 0.74
C ILE A 9 4.44 6.77 -0.28
N ASN A 10 4.25 8.10 -0.29
CA ASN A 10 3.41 8.76 -1.26
C ASN A 10 4.14 8.92 -2.60
N LEU A 11 4.23 7.82 -3.34
CA LEU A 11 4.86 7.78 -4.66
C LEU A 11 4.25 8.78 -5.64
N ARG A 12 2.94 9.07 -5.50
CA ARG A 12 2.23 10.04 -6.33
C ARG A 12 2.73 11.46 -6.10
N ARG A 13 3.12 11.82 -4.87
CA ARG A 13 3.77 13.11 -4.59
C ARG A 13 5.14 13.15 -5.26
N LEU A 14 5.96 12.13 -5.08
CA LEU A 14 7.31 12.06 -5.66
C LEU A 14 7.28 12.22 -7.19
N LEU A 15 6.39 11.49 -7.87
CA LEU A 15 6.23 11.55 -9.32
C LEU A 15 5.63 12.86 -9.87
N ARG A 16 5.05 13.69 -9.00
CA ARG A 16 4.43 14.99 -9.38
C ARG A 16 5.26 16.18 -8.94
N SER A 17 6.34 15.94 -8.23
CA SER A 17 7.31 16.94 -7.81
C SER A 17 8.48 16.94 -8.80
N ASP A 18 9.35 17.94 -8.71
CA ASP A 18 10.48 18.13 -9.62
C ASP A 18 11.69 17.23 -9.27
N TYR A 19 11.42 16.01 -8.81
CA TYR A 19 12.46 15.03 -8.48
C TYR A 19 12.98 14.37 -9.75
N SER A 20 14.28 14.11 -9.77
CA SER A 20 14.93 13.31 -10.81
C SER A 20 14.58 11.82 -10.68
N ASP A 21 14.73 11.10 -11.79
CA ASP A 21 14.50 9.65 -11.85
C ASP A 21 15.36 8.88 -10.83
N ASP A 22 16.58 9.36 -10.56
CA ASP A 22 17.51 8.73 -9.60
C ASP A 22 17.04 8.91 -8.15
N GLU A 23 16.47 10.07 -7.81
CA GLU A 23 15.87 10.31 -6.50
C GLU A 23 14.64 9.44 -6.28
N ILE A 24 13.80 9.30 -7.31
CA ILE A 24 12.61 8.45 -7.26
C ILE A 24 13.01 6.98 -7.10
N LYS A 25 14.03 6.51 -7.85
CA LYS A 25 14.59 5.16 -7.69
C LYS A 25 15.13 4.92 -6.29
N THR A 26 15.90 5.86 -5.76
CA THR A 26 16.47 5.74 -4.41
C THR A 26 15.37 5.63 -3.38
N ALA A 27 14.35 6.49 -3.44
CA ALA A 27 13.19 6.42 -2.56
C ALA A 27 12.45 5.07 -2.64
N ILE A 28 12.37 4.46 -3.83
CA ILE A 28 11.78 3.13 -3.99
C ILE A 28 12.68 2.06 -3.36
N ILE A 29 13.99 2.08 -3.60
CA ILE A 29 14.92 1.08 -3.06
C ILE A 29 14.95 1.14 -1.53
N ASP A 30 15.02 2.35 -0.96
CA ASP A 30 15.00 2.56 0.49
C ASP A 30 13.69 2.02 1.09
N SER A 31 12.57 2.20 0.38
CA SER A 31 11.27 1.68 0.81
C SER A 31 11.19 0.16 0.89
N LEU A 32 11.98 -0.56 0.08
CA LEU A 32 11.99 -2.01 0.10
C LEU A 32 12.60 -2.54 1.39
N SER A 33 13.50 -1.80 2.04
CA SER A 33 14.12 -2.19 3.32
C SER A 33 13.11 -2.28 4.46
N ILE A 34 12.02 -1.50 4.39
CA ILE A 34 10.96 -1.43 5.40
C ILE A 34 9.72 -2.24 5.03
N LYS A 35 9.73 -2.96 3.90
CA LYS A 35 8.59 -3.75 3.44
C LYS A 35 8.51 -5.08 4.22
N PRO A 36 7.39 -5.38 4.90
CA PRO A 36 7.18 -6.66 5.56
C PRO A 36 7.04 -7.76 4.52
N GLU A 37 7.38 -8.97 4.93
CA GLU A 37 7.31 -10.17 4.10
C GLU A 37 5.91 -10.40 3.50
N ARG A 38 4.87 -10.08 4.26
CA ARG A 38 3.48 -10.22 3.87
C ARG A 38 2.59 -9.25 4.63
N HIS A 39 1.44 -8.91 4.06
CA HIS A 39 0.39 -8.22 4.80
C HIS A 39 -0.42 -9.26 5.58
N VAL A 40 -0.45 -9.13 6.90
CA VAL A 40 -1.38 -9.88 7.74
C VAL A 40 -2.66 -9.06 7.84
N PHE A 41 -3.71 -9.52 7.17
CA PHE A 41 -5.03 -8.88 7.19
C PHE A 41 -5.96 -9.49 8.25
N ASP A 42 -5.49 -10.50 8.96
CA ASP A 42 -6.27 -11.21 9.96
C ASP A 42 -6.39 -10.32 11.20
N ARG A 43 -7.58 -9.72 11.36
CA ARG A 43 -7.95 -8.90 12.51
C ARG A 43 -9.17 -9.56 13.15
N PRO A 44 -8.95 -10.57 14.01
CA PRO A 44 -10.03 -11.35 14.61
C PRO A 44 -11.00 -10.47 15.44
N ASP A 45 -10.52 -9.30 15.88
CA ASP A 45 -11.27 -8.38 16.74
C ASP A 45 -12.01 -7.29 15.95
N GLU A 46 -11.82 -7.20 14.62
CA GLU A 46 -12.52 -6.22 13.78
C GLU A 46 -13.77 -6.82 13.12
N PRO A 47 -14.91 -6.11 13.13
CA PRO A 47 -16.14 -6.60 12.51
C PRO A 47 -15.93 -6.78 10.99
N GLN A 48 -16.02 -8.04 10.55
CA GLN A 48 -15.96 -8.38 9.13
C GLN A 48 -17.17 -7.77 8.41
N ILE A 49 -16.91 -6.90 7.42
CA ILE A 49 -17.97 -6.33 6.58
C ILE A 49 -18.48 -7.43 5.65
N VAL A 50 -19.55 -8.10 6.06
CA VAL A 50 -20.24 -9.10 5.22
C VAL A 50 -20.87 -8.37 4.04
N ARG A 51 -20.31 -8.56 2.84
CA ARG A 51 -20.92 -8.09 1.60
C ARG A 51 -21.77 -9.20 1.01
N PHE A 52 -23.08 -9.05 1.09
CA PHE A 52 -24.00 -9.91 0.34
C PHE A 52 -23.83 -9.58 -1.14
N MET A 53 -23.26 -10.51 -1.90
CA MET A 53 -23.30 -10.43 -3.36
C MET A 53 -24.76 -10.60 -3.79
N ASN A 54 -25.30 -9.66 -4.56
CA ASN A 54 -26.59 -9.86 -5.20
C ASN A 54 -26.44 -10.99 -6.22
N ALA A 55 -27.23 -12.06 -6.06
CA ALA A 55 -27.21 -13.23 -6.94
C ALA A 55 -27.61 -12.91 -8.39
N THR A 56 -28.29 -11.78 -8.60
CA THR A 56 -28.63 -11.21 -9.89
C THR A 56 -27.71 -10.03 -10.17
N GLY A 57 -26.54 -10.32 -10.75
CA GLY A 57 -25.74 -9.30 -11.41
C GLY A 57 -26.55 -8.67 -12.54
N GLY A 58 -26.62 -7.35 -12.55
CA GLY A 58 -27.17 -6.56 -13.66
C GLY A 58 -26.24 -6.53 -14.85
#